data_AF-A0A959VZ39-F1
#
_entry.id   AF-A0A959VZ39-F1
#
_cell.length_a   1.000
_cell.length_b   1.000
_cell.length_c   1.000
_cell.angle_alpha   90.00
_cell.angle_beta   90.00
_cell.angle_gamma   90.00
#
_symmetry.space_group_name_H-M   'P 1'
#
loop_
_entity.id
_entity.type
_entity.pdbx_description
1 polymer ?
#
loop_
_entity_poly.entity_id
_entity_poly.type
_entity_poly.pdbx_seq_one_letter_code
_entity_poly.pdbx_strand_id
1 'polypeptide(L)'
;MLVALLGLVALAFVLPASALASPTHFVKVYKVEKQLDLDGHGYAHDHVYCNPGDYAVDGMWRVDNVDQANPQIGVFGDMRDISVTRSYSDLQQGGDRTKWHFEIKNHADGRAQLKLFATCLGGKTVENSHQHWIKIRPKKTTAWFPGGDFSSPALGCIPGKEVAVGPGFKLLSGGDVWEKSSYPGNPLSSSWNWNFVVSSPSAIEVSVLCLRKQTGWKWHHRHNLKIWLKPGWWPNGARTLTKNSVQELRVSCYDGYRAMVGAFGVAPSYHGYIHFLGMDPRPKTRAFKFWNTDPFNDLPIYLATICIGNRTGHAY
;
A
#
# COMPACT_ATOMS: atom_id res chain seq x y z
N MET A 1 -69.48 56.08 7.81
CA MET A 1 -69.38 54.67 8.25
C MET A 1 -68.24 54.05 7.44
N LEU A 2 -67.01 54.05 7.97
CA LEU A 2 -65.82 53.53 7.29
C LEU A 2 -65.31 52.32 8.08
N VAL A 3 -65.21 51.18 7.41
CA VAL A 3 -64.87 49.87 7.98
C VAL A 3 -63.35 49.75 8.13
N ALA A 4 -62.88 49.42 9.35
CA ALA A 4 -61.48 49.12 9.62
C ALA A 4 -61.20 47.63 9.34
N LEU A 5 -60.31 47.35 8.37
CA LEU A 5 -59.75 46.01 8.13
C LEU A 5 -58.54 45.80 9.05
N LEU A 6 -58.65 44.84 9.97
CA LEU A 6 -57.53 44.32 10.76
C LEU A 6 -56.83 43.21 9.98
N GLY A 7 -55.62 43.48 9.49
CA GLY A 7 -54.73 42.47 8.91
C GLY A 7 -53.92 41.75 9.99
N LEU A 8 -54.19 40.46 10.19
CA LEU A 8 -53.35 39.54 10.96
C LEU A 8 -52.23 39.01 10.05
N VAL A 9 -51.00 39.50 10.24
CA VAL A 9 -49.80 38.91 9.63
C VAL A 9 -49.26 37.83 10.56
N ALA A 10 -49.45 36.56 10.20
CA ALA A 10 -48.81 35.44 10.86
C ALA A 10 -47.36 35.34 10.39
N LEU A 11 -46.39 35.78 11.22
CA LEU A 11 -44.99 35.46 11.01
C LEU A 11 -44.76 33.98 11.35
N ALA A 12 -44.64 33.15 10.32
CA ALA A 12 -44.10 31.82 10.46
C ALA A 12 -42.59 31.93 10.76
N PHE A 13 -42.21 31.71 12.02
CA PHE A 13 -40.81 31.51 12.39
C PHE A 13 -40.31 30.20 11.76
N VAL A 14 -39.64 30.31 10.61
CA VAL A 14 -38.82 29.24 10.06
C VAL A 14 -37.57 29.16 10.94
N LEU A 15 -37.61 28.30 11.96
CA LEU A 15 -36.39 27.92 12.66
C LEU A 15 -35.49 27.19 11.65
N PRO A 16 -34.20 27.56 11.52
CA PRO A 16 -33.30 26.79 10.69
C PRO A 16 -33.20 25.39 11.31
N ALA A 17 -33.67 24.39 10.57
CA ALA A 17 -33.37 23.00 10.87
C ALA A 17 -31.85 22.88 10.83
N SER A 18 -31.24 22.95 12.01
CA SER A 18 -29.85 22.59 12.21
C SER A 18 -29.81 21.11 11.91
N ALA A 19 -29.50 20.76 10.66
CA ALA A 19 -29.13 19.40 10.30
C ALA A 19 -27.98 19.04 11.24
N LEU A 20 -28.27 18.23 12.26
CA LEU A 20 -27.29 17.69 13.20
C LEU A 20 -26.37 16.79 12.38
N ALA A 21 -25.37 17.39 11.73
CA ALA A 21 -24.30 16.67 11.09
C ALA A 21 -23.59 15.91 12.21
N SER A 22 -23.86 14.61 12.29
CA SER A 22 -23.25 13.77 13.31
C SER A 22 -21.72 13.91 13.25
N PRO A 23 -21.02 14.10 14.39
CA PRO A 23 -19.59 14.36 14.42
C PRO A 23 -18.79 13.32 13.61
N THR A 24 -17.76 13.77 12.90
CA THR A 24 -16.81 12.89 12.23
C THR A 24 -15.51 12.83 13.02
N HIS A 25 -14.80 11.71 12.93
CA HIS A 25 -13.51 11.54 13.62
C HIS A 25 -12.36 11.51 12.62
N PHE A 26 -11.20 12.03 13.02
CA PHE A 26 -10.01 11.96 12.19
C PHE A 26 -9.41 10.55 12.19
N VAL A 27 -8.87 10.17 11.03
CA VAL A 27 -8.09 8.94 10.84
C VAL A 27 -6.63 9.32 10.68
N LYS A 28 -5.76 8.69 11.47
CA LYS A 28 -4.32 8.96 11.47
C LYS A 28 -3.62 8.04 10.47
N VAL A 29 -2.90 8.63 9.51
CA VAL A 29 -1.97 7.91 8.62
C VAL A 29 -0.65 8.65 8.59
N TYR A 30 0.44 7.92 8.75
CA TYR A 30 1.81 8.46 8.77
C TYR A 30 2.79 7.43 8.24
N LYS A 31 4.05 7.82 8.10
CA LYS A 31 5.14 6.92 7.68
C LYS A 31 6.20 6.84 8.77
N VAL A 32 6.89 5.70 8.79
CA VAL A 32 8.16 5.51 9.49
C VAL A 32 9.20 5.03 8.48
N GLU A 33 10.46 5.39 8.68
CA GLU A 33 11.53 5.03 7.74
C GLU A 33 12.83 4.70 8.47
N LYS A 34 13.66 3.86 7.82
CA LYS A 34 15.00 3.47 8.27
C LYS A 34 15.94 3.43 7.07
N GLN A 35 17.10 4.06 7.18
CA GLN A 35 18.18 3.91 6.21
C GLN A 35 18.85 2.54 6.40
N LEU A 36 19.17 1.86 5.30
CA LEU A 36 19.87 0.59 5.29
C LEU A 36 20.97 0.62 4.24
N ASP A 37 22.20 0.39 4.65
CA ASP A 37 23.34 0.17 3.75
C ASP A 37 23.75 -1.31 3.84
N LEU A 38 23.97 -1.95 2.69
CA LEU A 38 24.39 -3.33 2.59
C LEU A 38 25.69 -3.41 1.81
N ASP A 39 26.74 -3.98 2.40
CA ASP A 39 27.96 -4.28 1.65
C ASP A 39 27.67 -5.29 0.52
N GLY A 40 28.61 -5.42 -0.41
CA GLY A 40 28.51 -6.40 -1.50
C GLY A 40 28.33 -7.82 -0.96
N HIS A 41 27.47 -8.61 -1.61
CA HIS A 41 27.04 -9.95 -1.14
C HIS A 41 26.36 -9.96 0.24
N GLY A 42 26.02 -8.79 0.78
CA GLY A 42 25.42 -8.62 2.10
C GLY A 42 23.97 -9.08 2.17
N TYR A 43 23.53 -9.37 3.40
CA TYR A 43 22.16 -9.74 3.74
C TYR A 43 21.69 -8.94 4.95
N ALA A 44 20.43 -8.52 4.94
CA ALA A 44 19.77 -7.97 6.12
C ALA A 44 18.41 -8.62 6.36
N HIS A 45 18.16 -8.89 7.64
CA HIS A 45 16.83 -9.12 8.19
C HIS A 45 16.54 -7.95 9.14
N ASP A 46 15.64 -7.07 8.72
CA ASP A 46 15.47 -5.78 9.37
C ASP A 46 14.01 -5.37 9.50
N HIS A 47 13.75 -4.38 10.35
CA HIS A 47 12.39 -4.03 10.75
C HIS A 47 12.18 -2.54 10.92
N VAL A 48 10.93 -2.12 10.77
CA VAL A 48 10.43 -0.79 11.16
C VAL A 48 9.17 -0.95 12.01
N TYR A 49 8.93 0.04 12.87
CA TYR A 49 7.86 0.01 13.87
C TYR A 49 7.00 1.27 13.77
N CYS A 50 5.69 1.07 13.73
CA CYS A 50 4.70 2.12 13.98
C CYS A 50 4.62 2.44 15.47
N ASN A 51 3.93 3.53 15.82
CA ASN A 51 3.69 3.87 17.22
C ASN A 51 2.89 2.77 17.94
N PRO A 52 3.09 2.60 19.26
CA PRO A 52 2.33 1.66 20.06
C PRO A 52 0.82 1.82 19.85
N GLY A 53 0.16 0.70 19.59
CA GLY A 53 -1.29 0.67 19.40
C GLY A 53 -1.77 0.89 17.96
N ASP A 54 -0.89 1.25 17.03
CA ASP A 54 -1.19 1.44 15.61
C ASP A 54 -0.94 0.16 14.79
N TYR A 55 -1.18 0.22 13.48
CA TYR A 55 -1.00 -0.88 12.53
C TYR A 55 0.02 -0.51 11.45
N ALA A 56 0.98 -1.38 11.15
CA ALA A 56 1.77 -1.31 9.91
C ALA A 56 0.96 -1.90 8.76
N VAL A 57 0.55 -1.08 7.79
CA VAL A 57 -0.44 -1.44 6.75
C VAL A 57 0.09 -1.41 5.31
N ASP A 58 1.36 -1.10 5.12
CA ASP A 58 2.07 -1.15 3.84
C ASP A 58 3.55 -1.00 4.16
N GLY A 59 4.37 -2.02 3.88
CA GLY A 59 5.81 -1.90 4.05
C GLY A 59 6.50 -2.05 2.71
N MET A 60 7.41 -1.11 2.46
CA MET A 60 8.04 -0.93 1.18
C MET A 60 9.50 -0.60 1.37
N TRP A 61 10.33 -1.01 0.44
CA TRP A 61 11.72 -0.61 0.34
C TRP A 61 11.88 0.39 -0.81
N ARG A 62 13.06 1.00 -0.91
CA ARG A 62 13.51 1.70 -2.11
C ARG A 62 15.02 1.50 -2.24
N VAL A 63 15.45 1.03 -3.40
CA VAL A 63 16.87 0.97 -3.76
C VAL A 63 17.28 2.33 -4.29
N ASP A 64 18.19 3.00 -3.61
CA ASP A 64 18.65 4.34 -3.98
C ASP A 64 19.82 4.29 -4.94
N ASN A 65 20.84 3.49 -4.61
CA ASN A 65 22.02 3.28 -5.43
C ASN A 65 22.64 1.91 -5.14
N VAL A 66 23.42 1.41 -6.11
CA VAL A 66 24.41 0.35 -5.91
C VAL A 66 25.72 0.87 -6.50
N ASP A 67 26.78 0.86 -5.69
CA ASP A 67 28.09 1.33 -6.14
C ASP A 67 28.61 0.43 -7.24
N GLN A 68 29.10 1.04 -8.32
CA GLN A 68 29.59 0.30 -9.47
C GLN A 68 30.91 -0.40 -9.11
N ALA A 69 30.84 -1.70 -8.91
CA ALA A 69 32.00 -2.59 -8.85
C ALA A 69 32.14 -3.32 -10.19
N ASN A 70 33.36 -3.72 -10.54
CA ASN A 70 33.65 -4.45 -11.77
C ASN A 70 32.92 -5.80 -11.73
N PRO A 71 31.80 -5.99 -12.45
CA PRO A 71 30.89 -7.09 -12.16
C PRO A 71 31.52 -8.43 -12.55
N GLN A 72 31.49 -9.38 -11.63
CA GLN A 72 31.73 -10.80 -11.96
C GLN A 72 30.70 -11.29 -13.00
N ILE A 73 31.03 -12.36 -13.74
CA ILE A 73 30.10 -12.98 -14.69
C ILE A 73 28.83 -13.41 -13.94
N GLY A 74 27.66 -12.96 -14.41
CA GLY A 74 26.35 -13.31 -13.85
C GLY A 74 25.76 -12.29 -12.87
N VAL A 75 26.44 -11.18 -12.62
CA VAL A 75 25.99 -10.06 -11.78
C VAL A 75 25.85 -8.81 -12.65
N PHE A 76 24.83 -7.98 -12.44
CA PHE A 76 24.67 -6.75 -13.24
C PHE A 76 25.64 -5.64 -12.81
N GLY A 77 26.02 -5.61 -11.53
CA GLY A 77 26.78 -4.54 -10.89
C GLY A 77 25.93 -3.29 -10.60
N ASP A 78 24.61 -3.45 -10.45
CA ASP A 78 23.68 -2.32 -10.31
C ASP A 78 22.44 -2.65 -9.47
N MET A 79 21.46 -1.73 -9.44
CA MET A 79 20.24 -1.84 -8.62
C MET A 79 19.38 -3.08 -8.92
N ARG A 80 19.58 -3.78 -10.04
CA ARG A 80 18.87 -5.02 -10.38
C ARG A 80 19.34 -6.21 -9.55
N ASP A 81 20.52 -6.13 -8.95
CA ASP A 81 21.10 -7.18 -8.10
C ASP A 81 20.55 -7.16 -6.66
N ILE A 82 19.58 -6.28 -6.36
CA ILE A 82 18.91 -6.28 -5.06
C ILE A 82 17.68 -7.18 -5.13
N SER A 83 17.64 -8.19 -4.27
CA SER A 83 16.48 -9.05 -4.08
C SER A 83 15.82 -8.79 -2.72
N VAL A 84 14.50 -8.80 -2.70
CA VAL A 84 13.70 -8.73 -1.47
C VAL A 84 12.92 -10.02 -1.38
N THR A 85 13.29 -10.87 -0.43
CA THR A 85 12.72 -12.21 -0.28
C THR A 85 11.57 -12.23 0.73
N ARG A 86 11.50 -11.20 1.60
CA ARG A 86 10.38 -11.01 2.53
C ARG A 86 10.03 -9.52 2.68
N SER A 87 8.75 -9.23 2.65
CA SER A 87 8.16 -7.95 3.08
C SER A 87 6.77 -8.24 3.64
N TYR A 88 6.58 -8.19 4.96
CA TYR A 88 5.29 -8.52 5.58
C TYR A 88 5.10 -7.87 6.97
N SER A 89 3.85 -7.67 7.37
CA SER A 89 3.48 -7.25 8.72
C SER A 89 3.55 -8.41 9.70
N ASP A 90 4.12 -8.19 10.89
CA ASP A 90 4.19 -9.22 11.93
C ASP A 90 2.79 -9.68 12.40
N LEU A 91 1.77 -8.82 12.30
CA LEU A 91 0.37 -9.21 12.56
C LEU A 91 -0.11 -10.33 11.65
N GLN A 92 0.42 -10.44 10.42
CA GLN A 92 0.08 -11.53 9.51
C GLN A 92 0.55 -12.88 10.05
N GLN A 93 1.54 -12.88 10.96
CA GLN A 93 2.04 -14.05 11.68
C GLN A 93 1.47 -14.17 13.11
N GLY A 94 0.51 -13.33 13.48
CA GLY A 94 -0.07 -13.30 14.84
C GLY A 94 0.77 -12.52 15.86
N GLY A 95 1.79 -11.78 15.42
CA GLY A 95 2.69 -11.00 16.26
C GLY A 95 2.28 -9.54 16.44
N ASP A 96 3.29 -8.67 16.56
CA ASP A 96 3.15 -7.25 16.84
C ASP A 96 2.56 -6.48 15.64
N ARG A 97 1.35 -5.95 15.81
CA ARG A 97 0.69 -5.14 14.77
C ARG A 97 1.43 -3.89 14.32
N THR A 98 2.39 -3.40 15.11
CA THR A 98 3.17 -2.22 14.76
C THR A 98 4.38 -2.54 13.89
N LYS A 99 4.78 -3.81 13.79
CA LYS A 99 6.03 -4.25 13.17
C LYS A 99 5.84 -4.65 11.71
N TRP A 100 6.76 -4.20 10.85
CA TRP A 100 6.95 -4.70 9.49
C TRP A 100 8.35 -5.30 9.32
N HIS A 101 8.43 -6.43 8.63
CA HIS A 101 9.65 -7.20 8.39
C HIS A 101 10.13 -7.05 6.96
N PHE A 102 11.44 -6.98 6.79
CA PHE A 102 12.13 -7.03 5.50
C PHE A 102 13.26 -8.05 5.56
N GLU A 103 13.40 -8.85 4.51
CA GLU A 103 14.63 -9.60 4.23
C GLU A 103 15.12 -9.23 2.83
N ILE A 104 16.36 -8.74 2.76
CA ILE A 104 16.96 -8.15 1.58
C ILE A 104 18.36 -8.71 1.40
N LYS A 105 18.71 -9.05 0.16
CA LYS A 105 20.05 -9.50 -0.23
C LYS A 105 20.59 -8.61 -1.33
N ASN A 106 21.85 -8.22 -1.18
CA ASN A 106 22.63 -7.56 -2.21
C ASN A 106 23.45 -8.61 -2.94
N HIS A 107 23.18 -8.84 -4.22
CA HIS A 107 23.95 -9.77 -5.04
C HIS A 107 25.11 -9.08 -5.79
N ALA A 108 25.19 -7.74 -5.72
CA ALA A 108 26.28 -7.00 -6.33
C ALA A 108 27.56 -7.12 -5.51
N ASP A 109 28.70 -6.92 -6.17
CA ASP A 109 30.01 -6.80 -5.52
C ASP A 109 30.15 -5.46 -4.78
N GLY A 110 29.43 -4.43 -5.23
CA GLY A 110 29.43 -3.09 -4.64
C GLY A 110 28.43 -2.93 -3.49
N ARG A 111 28.60 -1.87 -2.70
CA ARG A 111 27.67 -1.52 -1.62
C ARG A 111 26.35 -1.00 -2.19
N ALA A 112 25.24 -1.44 -1.60
CA ALA A 112 23.90 -0.97 -1.90
C ALA A 112 23.39 -0.01 -0.82
N GLN A 113 22.71 1.05 -1.24
CA GLN A 113 22.08 2.03 -0.38
C GLN A 113 20.57 1.92 -0.57
N LEU A 114 19.85 1.67 0.53
CA LEU A 114 18.42 1.43 0.53
C LEU A 114 17.73 2.23 1.64
N LYS A 115 16.42 2.38 1.48
CA LYS A 115 15.55 2.87 2.55
C LYS A 115 14.37 1.94 2.74
N LEU A 116 14.08 1.62 4.00
CA LEU A 116 12.92 0.82 4.42
C LEU A 116 11.84 1.75 4.95
N PHE A 117 10.59 1.44 4.65
CA PHE A 117 9.45 2.24 5.05
C PHE A 117 8.30 1.36 5.55
N ALA A 118 7.52 1.89 6.49
CA ALA A 118 6.16 1.41 6.70
C ALA A 118 5.18 2.58 6.73
N THR A 119 4.03 2.40 6.09
CA THR A 119 2.85 3.22 6.31
C THR A 119 2.11 2.70 7.51
N CYS A 120 1.84 3.60 8.45
CA CYS A 120 1.16 3.32 9.69
C CYS A 120 -0.27 3.86 9.66
N LEU A 121 -1.22 3.06 10.11
CA LEU A 121 -2.61 3.43 10.32
C LEU A 121 -2.92 3.44 11.81
N GLY A 122 -3.54 4.52 12.28
CA GLY A 122 -3.98 4.65 13.67
C GLY A 122 -4.85 3.47 14.11
N GLY A 123 -4.56 2.87 15.26
CA GLY A 123 -5.40 1.77 15.78
C GLY A 123 -6.76 2.22 16.29
N LYS A 124 -6.90 3.54 16.51
CA LYS A 124 -8.14 4.22 16.81
C LYS A 124 -8.24 5.49 15.97
N THR A 125 -9.46 6.02 15.86
CA THR A 125 -9.65 7.40 15.41
C THR A 125 -9.03 8.38 16.41
N VAL A 126 -8.64 9.56 15.95
CA VAL A 126 -8.14 10.63 16.82
C VAL A 126 -9.26 11.08 17.75
N GLU A 127 -8.87 11.48 18.97
CA GLU A 127 -9.81 11.94 19.97
C GLU A 127 -10.54 13.21 19.52
N ASN A 128 -11.87 13.10 19.49
CA ASN A 128 -12.78 14.22 19.32
C ASN A 128 -14.04 13.85 20.12
N SER A 129 -14.08 14.22 21.41
CA SER A 129 -14.97 13.66 22.45
C SER A 129 -14.72 12.18 22.81
N HIS A 130 -14.68 11.28 21.82
CA HIS A 130 -14.30 9.88 22.03
C HIS A 130 -13.62 9.29 20.79
N GLN A 131 -13.22 8.02 20.87
CA GLN A 131 -12.44 7.32 19.84
C GLN A 131 -13.06 5.97 19.49
N HIS A 132 -13.12 5.63 18.21
CA HIS A 132 -13.50 4.30 17.73
C HIS A 132 -12.27 3.48 17.35
N TRP A 133 -12.36 2.16 17.56
CA TRP A 133 -11.33 1.22 17.11
C TRP A 133 -11.33 1.09 15.58
N ILE A 134 -10.13 1.05 15.00
CA ILE A 134 -9.91 0.56 13.63
C ILE A 134 -9.67 -0.94 13.72
N LYS A 135 -10.43 -1.72 12.94
CA LYS A 135 -10.38 -3.19 13.01
C LYS A 135 -9.70 -3.75 11.76
N ILE A 136 -8.62 -4.49 11.99
CA ILE A 136 -7.87 -5.22 10.98
C ILE A 136 -7.73 -6.66 11.45
N ARG A 137 -7.91 -7.61 10.53
CA ARG A 137 -7.56 -9.02 10.75
C ARG A 137 -6.57 -9.48 9.69
N PRO A 138 -5.59 -10.33 10.03
CA PRO A 138 -4.70 -10.91 9.04
C PRO A 138 -5.38 -12.02 8.23
N LYS A 139 -4.86 -12.29 7.04
CA LYS A 139 -5.12 -13.50 6.26
C LYS A 139 -3.83 -13.85 5.51
N LYS A 140 -3.52 -15.14 5.39
CA LYS A 140 -2.38 -15.62 4.63
C LYS A 140 -2.67 -16.95 3.95
N THR A 141 -1.90 -17.27 2.92
CA THR A 141 -1.89 -18.57 2.24
C THR A 141 -0.51 -18.82 1.67
N THR A 142 -0.14 -20.08 1.51
CA THR A 142 1.06 -20.46 0.77
C THR A 142 0.69 -20.77 -0.67
N ALA A 143 1.50 -20.28 -1.61
CA ALA A 143 1.44 -20.62 -3.01
C ALA A 143 2.74 -21.35 -3.41
N TRP A 144 2.61 -22.31 -4.30
CA TRP A 144 3.74 -23.05 -4.87
C TRP A 144 3.97 -22.62 -6.31
N PHE A 145 5.25 -22.55 -6.69
CA PHE A 145 5.72 -22.04 -7.96
C PHE A 145 6.67 -23.07 -8.57
N PRO A 146 6.42 -23.58 -9.78
CA PRO A 146 7.24 -24.62 -10.39
C PRO A 146 8.63 -24.16 -10.85
N GLY A 147 8.95 -22.86 -10.81
CA GLY A 147 10.18 -22.32 -11.40
C GLY A 147 9.99 -21.95 -12.87
N GLY A 148 10.71 -20.94 -13.36
CA GLY A 148 10.67 -20.54 -14.78
C GLY A 148 9.38 -19.87 -15.27
N ASP A 149 8.31 -19.92 -14.47
CA ASP A 149 6.99 -19.41 -14.80
C ASP A 149 6.58 -18.17 -13.97
N PHE A 150 5.74 -17.35 -14.60
CA PHE A 150 4.93 -16.32 -13.97
C PHE A 150 3.79 -16.94 -13.17
N SER A 151 3.55 -16.48 -11.95
CA SER A 151 2.41 -16.95 -11.15
C SER A 151 1.81 -15.83 -10.31
N SER A 152 0.47 -15.88 -10.23
CA SER A 152 -0.38 -14.81 -9.73
C SER A 152 -1.17 -15.25 -8.50
N PRO A 153 -0.55 -15.46 -7.33
CA PRO A 153 -1.33 -15.75 -6.14
C PRO A 153 -2.26 -14.58 -5.83
N ALA A 154 -3.44 -14.90 -5.34
CA ALA A 154 -4.46 -13.93 -4.97
C ALA A 154 -5.04 -14.25 -3.60
N LEU A 155 -5.35 -13.22 -2.82
CA LEU A 155 -5.92 -13.39 -1.49
C LEU A 155 -7.04 -12.40 -1.23
N GLY A 156 -8.20 -12.91 -0.81
CA GLY A 156 -9.42 -12.14 -0.59
C GLY A 156 -9.78 -11.91 0.88
N CYS A 157 -10.20 -10.69 1.18
CA CYS A 157 -10.98 -10.26 2.35
C CYS A 157 -12.49 -10.36 2.07
N ILE A 158 -13.33 -10.01 3.04
CA ILE A 158 -14.79 -10.11 2.88
C ILE A 158 -15.29 -8.98 1.95
N PRO A 159 -15.81 -9.29 0.75
CA PRO A 159 -16.26 -8.27 -0.20
C PRO A 159 -17.33 -7.37 0.41
N GLY A 160 -17.26 -6.07 0.10
CA GLY A 160 -18.19 -5.05 0.59
C GLY A 160 -18.02 -4.68 2.08
N LYS A 161 -17.39 -5.52 2.90
CA LYS A 161 -17.18 -5.28 4.35
C LYS A 161 -15.74 -4.92 4.70
N GLU A 162 -14.78 -5.40 3.91
CA GLU A 162 -13.35 -5.24 4.14
C GLU A 162 -12.62 -4.81 2.86
N VAL A 163 -11.48 -4.16 3.05
CA VAL A 163 -10.51 -3.80 2.01
C VAL A 163 -9.22 -4.54 2.31
N ALA A 164 -8.60 -5.12 1.27
CA ALA A 164 -7.28 -5.73 1.37
C ALA A 164 -6.23 -4.62 1.41
N VAL A 165 -5.52 -4.53 2.53
CA VAL A 165 -4.36 -3.66 2.74
C VAL A 165 -3.19 -4.50 3.23
N GLY A 166 -2.03 -3.89 3.46
CA GLY A 166 -0.83 -4.58 3.96
C GLY A 166 -0.47 -5.81 3.16
N PRO A 167 -0.34 -5.73 1.82
CA PRO A 167 0.11 -6.85 1.03
C PRO A 167 1.51 -7.26 1.50
N GLY A 168 1.68 -8.54 1.82
CA GLY A 168 2.95 -9.06 2.28
C GLY A 168 3.27 -10.40 1.63
N PHE A 169 4.56 -10.69 1.49
CA PHE A 169 5.06 -11.95 0.99
C PHE A 169 6.28 -12.42 1.77
N LYS A 170 6.46 -13.74 1.79
CA LYS A 170 7.57 -14.42 2.44
C LYS A 170 8.00 -15.62 1.62
N LEU A 171 9.21 -15.59 1.09
CA LEU A 171 9.85 -16.77 0.50
C LEU A 171 10.13 -17.79 1.63
N LEU A 172 9.56 -18.99 1.49
CA LEU A 172 9.71 -20.10 2.43
C LEU A 172 10.82 -21.05 2.00
N SER A 173 10.91 -21.32 0.70
CA SER A 173 11.93 -22.17 0.07
C SER A 173 12.08 -21.82 -1.40
N GLY A 174 13.24 -22.14 -1.99
CA GLY A 174 13.57 -21.88 -3.39
C GLY A 174 14.72 -20.90 -3.56
N GLY A 175 14.87 -20.36 -4.77
CA GLY A 175 15.89 -19.37 -5.12
C GLY A 175 15.35 -17.93 -5.15
N ASP A 176 15.97 -17.09 -5.98
CA ASP A 176 15.63 -15.67 -6.06
C ASP A 176 14.20 -15.43 -6.59
N VAL A 177 13.56 -14.41 -6.03
CA VAL A 177 12.19 -13.99 -6.32
C VAL A 177 12.15 -12.49 -6.61
N TRP A 178 11.50 -12.12 -7.70
CA TRP A 178 11.25 -10.73 -8.06
C TRP A 178 9.76 -10.44 -8.13
N GLU A 179 9.28 -9.53 -7.29
CA GLU A 179 7.91 -9.01 -7.36
C GLU A 179 7.76 -8.11 -8.58
N LYS A 180 6.91 -8.51 -9.53
CA LYS A 180 6.61 -7.77 -10.77
C LYS A 180 5.29 -7.02 -10.71
N SER A 181 4.37 -7.42 -9.83
CA SER A 181 3.14 -6.69 -9.58
C SER A 181 2.65 -6.92 -8.15
N SER A 182 1.98 -5.90 -7.61
CA SER A 182 1.28 -5.93 -6.33
C SER A 182 0.09 -4.99 -6.42
N TYR A 183 -1.13 -5.52 -6.56
CA TYR A 183 -2.29 -4.68 -6.87
C TYR A 183 -3.60 -5.26 -6.33
N PRO A 184 -4.63 -4.44 -6.08
CA PRO A 184 -5.96 -4.94 -5.75
C PRO A 184 -6.47 -5.85 -6.87
N GLY A 185 -7.16 -6.95 -6.53
CA GLY A 185 -7.62 -7.93 -7.51
C GLY A 185 -9.08 -7.82 -7.95
N ASN A 186 -9.87 -6.97 -7.27
CA ASN A 186 -11.27 -6.73 -7.64
C ASN A 186 -11.72 -5.28 -7.40
N PRO A 187 -12.75 -4.77 -8.10
CA PRO A 187 -13.23 -3.39 -7.97
C PRO A 187 -13.57 -2.92 -6.56
N LEU A 188 -13.97 -3.84 -5.68
CA LEU A 188 -14.27 -3.56 -4.27
C LEU A 188 -13.01 -3.39 -3.41
N SER A 189 -11.82 -3.53 -4.02
CA SER A 189 -10.50 -3.56 -3.36
C SER A 189 -10.43 -4.58 -2.22
N SER A 190 -11.22 -5.64 -2.31
CA SER A 190 -11.36 -6.66 -1.26
C SER A 190 -10.46 -7.87 -1.51
N SER A 191 -9.65 -7.86 -2.56
CA SER A 191 -8.61 -8.86 -2.77
C SER A 191 -7.32 -8.16 -3.21
N TRP A 192 -6.21 -8.87 -3.04
CA TRP A 192 -4.90 -8.47 -3.52
C TRP A 192 -4.28 -9.57 -4.36
N ASN A 193 -3.62 -9.18 -5.43
CA ASN A 193 -2.91 -10.05 -6.36
C ASN A 193 -1.44 -9.66 -6.35
N TRP A 194 -0.56 -10.67 -6.40
CA TRP A 194 0.86 -10.49 -6.65
C TRP A 194 1.21 -11.13 -7.96
N ASN A 195 2.31 -10.70 -8.56
CA ASN A 195 2.98 -11.44 -9.61
C ASN A 195 4.45 -11.57 -9.24
N PHE A 196 4.96 -12.81 -9.26
CA PHE A 196 6.38 -13.09 -9.02
C PHE A 196 7.01 -13.72 -10.25
N VAL A 197 8.28 -13.40 -10.48
CA VAL A 197 9.19 -14.20 -11.31
C VAL A 197 10.12 -14.94 -10.37
N VAL A 198 10.25 -16.26 -10.56
CA VAL A 198 11.06 -17.13 -9.71
C VAL A 198 12.06 -17.92 -10.56
N SER A 199 13.30 -18.02 -10.10
CA SER A 199 14.40 -18.67 -10.83
C SER A 199 14.38 -20.20 -10.74
N SER A 200 13.69 -20.76 -9.75
CA SER A 200 13.63 -22.19 -9.43
C SER A 200 12.31 -22.52 -8.73
N PRO A 201 11.95 -23.80 -8.54
CA PRO A 201 10.78 -24.17 -7.77
C PRO A 201 10.79 -23.53 -6.37
N SER A 202 9.75 -22.77 -6.05
CA SER A 202 9.69 -21.92 -4.85
C SER A 202 8.34 -22.07 -4.13
N ALA A 203 8.37 -21.89 -2.81
CA ALA A 203 7.16 -21.74 -2.00
C ALA A 203 7.13 -20.33 -1.41
N ILE A 204 6.06 -19.57 -1.68
CA ILE A 204 5.90 -18.20 -1.21
C ILE A 204 4.61 -18.12 -0.40
N GLU A 205 4.72 -17.70 0.85
CA GLU A 205 3.55 -17.30 1.64
C GLU A 205 3.17 -15.87 1.25
N VAL A 206 1.95 -15.68 0.76
CA VAL A 206 1.37 -14.35 0.55
C VAL A 206 0.33 -14.04 1.61
N SER A 207 0.19 -12.77 1.95
CA SER A 207 -0.64 -12.34 3.07
C SER A 207 -1.24 -10.96 2.83
N VAL A 208 -2.41 -10.73 3.43
CA VAL A 208 -3.06 -9.41 3.47
C VAL A 208 -3.54 -9.11 4.88
N LEU A 209 -3.65 -7.82 5.17
CA LEU A 209 -4.42 -7.27 6.27
C LEU A 209 -5.81 -6.87 5.76
N CYS A 210 -6.86 -7.45 6.32
CA CYS A 210 -8.24 -7.13 5.97
C CYS A 210 -8.77 -6.01 6.87
N LEU A 211 -8.72 -4.78 6.37
CA LEU A 211 -9.25 -3.59 7.03
C LEU A 211 -10.77 -3.55 6.91
N ARG A 212 -11.48 -3.52 8.05
CA ARG A 212 -12.93 -3.30 8.06
C ARG A 212 -13.24 -1.89 7.55
N LYS A 213 -14.22 -1.78 6.66
CA LYS A 213 -14.73 -0.51 6.13
C LYS A 213 -15.53 0.30 7.15
N GLN A 214 -15.68 -0.21 8.36
CA GLN A 214 -16.43 0.41 9.45
C GLN A 214 -15.57 0.39 10.71
N THR A 215 -15.68 1.45 11.50
CA THR A 215 -15.05 1.50 12.82
C THR A 215 -15.75 0.56 13.80
N GLY A 216 -15.11 0.31 14.95
CA GLY A 216 -15.74 -0.41 16.05
C GLY A 216 -16.90 0.36 16.67
N TRP A 217 -17.93 -0.38 17.08
CA TRP A 217 -19.06 0.14 17.84
C TRP A 217 -18.58 0.70 19.18
N LYS A 218 -18.92 1.96 19.47
CA LYS A 218 -18.64 2.61 20.75
C LYS A 218 -19.65 3.74 20.94
N TRP A 219 -20.07 4.00 22.18
CA TRP A 219 -21.01 5.08 22.50
C TRP A 219 -22.23 5.11 21.56
N HIS A 220 -22.82 3.93 21.33
CA HIS A 220 -24.04 3.72 20.54
C HIS A 220 -23.95 4.05 19.03
N HIS A 221 -22.75 4.20 18.47
CA HIS A 221 -22.60 4.37 17.02
C HIS A 221 -21.27 3.83 16.49
N ARG A 222 -21.15 3.86 15.15
CA ARG A 222 -19.90 3.63 14.42
C ARG A 222 -19.88 4.50 13.16
N HIS A 223 -18.76 4.49 12.46
CA HIS A 223 -18.59 5.24 11.23
C HIS A 223 -18.10 4.39 10.08
N ASN A 224 -18.44 4.78 8.86
CA ASN A 224 -17.82 4.26 7.66
C ASN A 224 -16.43 4.88 7.46
N LEU A 225 -15.45 4.06 7.09
CA LEU A 225 -14.18 4.52 6.54
C LEU A 225 -14.37 4.81 5.06
N LYS A 226 -14.02 6.03 4.64
CA LYS A 226 -14.06 6.43 3.23
C LYS A 226 -12.81 5.88 2.56
N ILE A 227 -12.96 4.89 1.67
CA ILE A 227 -11.85 4.22 1.00
C ILE A 227 -12.05 4.30 -0.51
N TRP A 228 -10.98 4.64 -1.24
CA TRP A 228 -10.97 4.74 -2.70
C TRP A 228 -9.70 4.18 -3.29
N LEU A 229 -9.81 3.56 -4.47
CA LEU A 229 -8.66 3.26 -5.31
C LEU A 229 -8.46 4.41 -6.29
N LYS A 230 -7.27 5.01 -6.34
CA LYS A 230 -6.95 6.11 -7.26
C LYS A 230 -5.74 5.75 -8.13
N PRO A 231 -5.75 6.05 -9.44
CA PRO A 231 -6.84 6.63 -10.24
C PRO A 231 -7.95 5.63 -10.60
N GLY A 232 -7.91 4.44 -10.02
CA GLY A 232 -8.82 3.33 -10.32
C GLY A 232 -8.06 2.22 -11.02
N TRP A 233 -8.76 1.44 -11.83
CA TRP A 233 -8.24 0.26 -12.52
C TRP A 233 -7.53 0.63 -13.81
N TRP A 234 -6.84 -0.33 -14.41
CA TRP A 234 -6.45 -0.22 -15.81
C TRP A 234 -7.69 0.10 -16.68
N PRO A 235 -7.61 1.04 -17.65
CA PRO A 235 -6.41 1.77 -18.10
C PRO A 235 -6.14 3.09 -17.36
N ASN A 236 -6.98 3.55 -16.44
CA ASN A 236 -6.82 4.85 -15.76
C ASN A 236 -5.49 4.96 -14.98
N GLY A 237 -5.00 3.83 -14.46
CA GLY A 237 -3.71 3.73 -13.78
C GLY A 237 -2.50 3.59 -14.70
N ALA A 238 -2.67 3.53 -16.02
CA ALA A 238 -1.56 3.36 -16.95
C ALA A 238 -0.59 4.56 -16.89
N ARG A 239 0.70 4.27 -16.87
CA ARG A 239 1.80 5.23 -16.97
C ARG A 239 2.86 4.68 -17.91
N THR A 240 3.66 5.55 -18.47
CA THR A 240 4.74 5.19 -19.38
C THR A 240 6.09 5.36 -18.69
N LEU A 241 6.93 4.35 -18.78
CA LEU A 241 8.35 4.42 -18.44
C LEU A 241 9.16 4.68 -19.70
N THR A 242 9.94 5.75 -19.69
CA THR A 242 10.88 6.08 -20.74
C THR A 242 11.97 5.01 -20.82
N LYS A 243 12.30 4.60 -22.04
CA LYS A 243 13.34 3.62 -22.35
C LYS A 243 14.69 3.96 -21.71
N ASN A 244 15.46 2.92 -21.40
CA ASN A 244 16.80 2.98 -20.81
C ASN A 244 16.96 4.02 -19.69
N SER A 245 15.99 4.08 -18.76
CA SER A 245 16.00 5.11 -17.73
C SER A 245 15.44 4.64 -16.40
N VAL A 246 15.99 5.21 -15.33
CA VAL A 246 15.48 5.10 -13.97
C VAL A 246 14.57 6.29 -13.71
N GLN A 247 13.35 6.04 -13.25
CA GLN A 247 12.33 7.09 -13.08
C GLN A 247 11.56 6.92 -11.77
N GLU A 248 11.15 8.05 -11.20
CA GLU A 248 10.15 8.11 -10.13
C GLU A 248 8.81 8.58 -10.70
N LEU A 249 7.77 7.76 -10.54
CA LEU A 249 6.40 8.10 -10.92
C LEU A 249 5.50 8.16 -9.69
N ARG A 250 4.52 9.06 -9.69
CA ARG A 250 3.72 9.39 -8.50
C ARG A 250 2.23 9.17 -8.71
N VAL A 251 1.58 8.64 -7.67
CA VAL A 251 0.12 8.61 -7.56
C VAL A 251 -0.31 9.27 -6.25
N SER A 252 -1.12 10.32 -6.34
CA SER A 252 -1.56 11.11 -5.18
C SER A 252 -3.05 10.97 -4.95
N CYS A 253 -3.47 10.74 -3.70
CA CYS A 253 -4.87 10.72 -3.29
C CYS A 253 -5.60 12.06 -3.54
N TYR A 254 -6.93 12.04 -3.50
CA TYR A 254 -7.75 13.27 -3.56
C TYR A 254 -7.53 14.15 -2.32
N ASP A 255 -8.01 15.38 -2.37
CA ASP A 255 -8.06 16.25 -1.19
C ASP A 255 -8.95 15.65 -0.11
N GLY A 256 -8.52 15.79 1.15
CA GLY A 256 -9.19 15.14 2.27
C GLY A 256 -8.90 13.64 2.41
N TYR A 257 -7.94 13.08 1.66
CA TYR A 257 -7.51 11.68 1.76
C TYR A 257 -6.00 11.54 1.99
N ARG A 258 -5.60 10.45 2.63
CA ARG A 258 -4.20 9.96 2.75
C ARG A 258 -4.02 8.67 1.96
N ALA A 259 -2.81 8.43 1.46
CA ALA A 259 -2.45 7.17 0.81
C ALA A 259 -2.08 6.13 1.87
N MET A 260 -2.68 4.93 1.79
CA MET A 260 -2.40 3.79 2.68
C MET A 260 -1.54 2.73 2.03
N VAL A 261 -1.84 2.34 0.79
CA VAL A 261 -1.17 1.21 0.12
C VAL A 261 -0.83 1.61 -1.31
N GLY A 262 0.42 1.41 -1.73
CA GLY A 262 0.80 1.51 -3.14
C GLY A 262 0.40 0.28 -3.94
N ALA A 263 -0.01 0.47 -5.18
CA ALA A 263 -0.30 -0.62 -6.11
C ALA A 263 0.45 -0.40 -7.41
N PHE A 264 1.05 -1.46 -7.94
CA PHE A 264 1.69 -1.44 -9.24
C PHE A 264 1.46 -2.74 -10.01
N GLY A 265 1.55 -2.64 -11.34
CA GLY A 265 1.49 -3.81 -12.20
C GLY A 265 2.38 -3.64 -13.41
N VAL A 266 3.13 -4.69 -13.71
CA VAL A 266 3.90 -4.84 -14.95
C VAL A 266 3.30 -6.00 -15.75
N ALA A 267 3.02 -5.79 -17.03
CA ALA A 267 2.51 -6.85 -17.89
C ALA A 267 3.59 -7.94 -18.11
N PRO A 268 3.21 -9.23 -18.20
CA PRO A 268 4.16 -10.34 -18.35
C PRO A 268 5.19 -10.14 -19.48
N SER A 269 4.77 -9.57 -20.61
CA SER A 269 5.64 -9.26 -21.76
C SER A 269 6.79 -8.31 -21.45
N TYR A 270 6.72 -7.55 -20.36
CA TYR A 270 7.71 -6.55 -19.98
C TYR A 270 8.52 -6.92 -18.74
N HIS A 271 8.33 -8.13 -18.17
CA HIS A 271 8.99 -8.53 -16.94
C HIS A 271 10.52 -8.63 -17.06
N GLY A 272 11.04 -8.89 -18.25
CA GLY A 272 12.48 -8.90 -18.53
C GLY A 272 13.13 -7.52 -18.63
N TYR A 273 12.33 -6.45 -18.78
CA TYR A 273 12.83 -5.09 -19.02
C TYR A 273 12.50 -4.11 -17.89
N ILE A 274 11.38 -4.31 -17.20
CA ILE A 274 10.94 -3.43 -16.13
C ILE A 274 11.34 -4.02 -14.77
N HIS A 275 12.13 -3.24 -14.03
CA HIS A 275 12.57 -3.54 -12.68
C HIS A 275 11.92 -2.57 -11.70
N PHE A 276 11.14 -3.08 -10.75
CA PHE A 276 10.62 -2.30 -9.64
C PHE A 276 11.70 -2.13 -8.59
N LEU A 277 12.09 -0.88 -8.33
CA LEU A 277 13.15 -0.53 -7.38
C LEU A 277 12.59 -0.13 -6.01
N GLY A 278 11.28 -0.28 -5.81
CA GLY A 278 10.59 0.05 -4.58
C GLY A 278 9.78 1.35 -4.64
N MET A 279 9.25 1.79 -3.51
CA MET A 279 8.37 2.96 -3.42
C MET A 279 8.51 3.67 -2.07
N ASP A 280 8.58 5.01 -2.12
CA ASP A 280 8.54 5.89 -0.95
C ASP A 280 7.08 6.26 -0.61
N PRO A 281 6.54 5.80 0.54
CA PRO A 281 5.21 6.16 0.97
C PRO A 281 5.21 7.57 1.56
N ARG A 282 4.66 8.54 0.85
CA ARG A 282 4.40 9.89 1.37
C ARG A 282 2.95 9.97 1.87
N PRO A 283 2.62 10.78 2.88
CA PRO A 283 1.28 10.77 3.50
C PRO A 283 0.10 10.91 2.52
N LYS A 284 0.26 11.62 1.40
CA LYS A 284 -0.77 11.77 0.35
C LYS A 284 -0.44 11.04 -0.95
N THR A 285 0.80 10.59 -1.12
CA THR A 285 1.35 10.20 -2.43
C THR A 285 2.17 8.93 -2.31
N ARG A 286 2.09 8.06 -3.31
CA ARG A 286 3.02 6.95 -3.50
C ARG A 286 3.97 7.29 -4.63
N ALA A 287 5.26 7.30 -4.32
CA ALA A 287 6.33 7.62 -5.25
C ALA A 287 7.08 6.33 -5.57
N PHE A 288 6.79 5.75 -6.73
CA PHE A 288 7.32 4.47 -7.18
C PHE A 288 8.56 4.69 -8.01
N LYS A 289 9.62 3.91 -7.76
CA LYS A 289 10.86 3.95 -8.51
C LYS A 289 10.94 2.71 -9.39
N PHE A 290 11.18 2.92 -10.68
CA PHE A 290 11.35 1.86 -11.66
C PHE A 290 12.60 2.10 -12.50
N TRP A 291 13.09 1.04 -13.11
CA TRP A 291 14.03 1.09 -14.21
C TRP A 291 13.47 0.33 -15.40
N ASN A 292 13.32 1.01 -16.54
CA ASN A 292 13.11 0.38 -17.83
C ASN A 292 14.46 0.19 -18.52
N THR A 293 14.91 -1.06 -18.69
CA THR A 293 16.17 -1.42 -19.35
C THR A 293 16.02 -1.67 -20.85
N ASP A 294 14.81 -1.61 -21.40
CA ASP A 294 14.61 -1.69 -22.86
C ASP A 294 15.30 -0.49 -23.52
N PRO A 295 16.26 -0.70 -24.45
CA PRO A 295 16.98 0.40 -25.09
C PRO A 295 16.20 1.05 -26.23
N PHE A 296 15.09 0.45 -26.66
CA PHE A 296 14.35 0.84 -27.85
C PHE A 296 12.97 1.42 -27.54
N ASN A 297 12.28 0.86 -26.54
CA ASN A 297 10.85 1.12 -26.32
C ASN A 297 10.52 1.76 -24.97
N ASP A 298 9.62 2.72 -25.01
CA ASP A 298 8.90 3.19 -23.83
C ASP A 298 7.85 2.14 -23.46
N LEU A 299 7.82 1.72 -22.19
CA LEU A 299 7.02 0.59 -21.75
C LEU A 299 5.95 1.00 -20.73
N PRO A 300 4.72 0.45 -20.81
CA PRO A 300 3.65 0.81 -19.91
C PRO A 300 3.71 0.04 -18.59
N ILE A 301 3.28 0.70 -17.51
CA ILE A 301 3.01 0.12 -16.20
C ILE A 301 1.64 0.58 -15.70
N TYR A 302 1.07 -0.16 -14.75
CA TYR A 302 -0.08 0.27 -13.97
C TYR A 302 0.39 0.80 -12.62
N LEU A 303 -0.11 1.96 -12.19
CA LEU A 303 0.09 2.51 -10.85
C LEU A 303 -1.22 2.97 -10.23
N ALA A 304 -1.39 2.67 -8.94
CA ALA A 304 -2.53 3.10 -8.15
C ALA A 304 -2.17 3.24 -6.66
N THR A 305 -3.10 3.75 -5.87
CA THR A 305 -3.02 3.72 -4.41
C THR A 305 -4.39 3.57 -3.78
N ILE A 306 -4.47 2.80 -2.71
CA ILE A 306 -5.62 2.79 -1.80
C ILE A 306 -5.52 4.02 -0.91
N CYS A 307 -6.53 4.88 -1.03
CA CYS A 307 -6.70 6.10 -0.26
C CYS A 307 -7.70 5.89 0.89
N ILE A 308 -7.45 6.52 2.04
CA ILE A 308 -8.40 6.62 3.15
C ILE A 308 -8.71 8.07 3.48
N GLY A 309 -9.97 8.36 3.78
CA GLY A 309 -10.40 9.69 4.17
C GLY A 309 -9.71 10.13 5.45
N ASN A 310 -9.28 11.39 5.51
CA ASN A 310 -8.74 12.03 6.72
C ASN A 310 -9.77 12.05 7.85
N ARG A 311 -11.06 11.98 7.49
CA ARG A 311 -12.20 11.90 8.40
C ARG A 311 -13.10 10.72 8.03
N THR A 312 -13.75 10.16 9.04
CA THR A 312 -14.79 9.15 8.87
C THR A 312 -16.04 9.72 8.17
N GLY A 313 -16.95 8.83 7.74
CA GLY A 313 -18.32 9.21 7.37
C GLY A 313 -19.17 9.58 8.59
N HIS A 314 -20.41 9.99 8.34
CA HIS A 314 -21.39 10.24 9.41
C HIS A 314 -21.64 8.99 10.26
N ALA A 315 -21.98 9.21 11.52
CA ALA A 315 -22.36 8.13 12.43
C ALA A 315 -23.68 7.48 12.00
N TYR A 316 -23.82 6.19 12.33
CA TYR A 316 -25.03 5.40 12.26
C TYR A 316 -24.91 4.18 13.19
#